data_AF-A0A2J8PAP9-F1
#
_entry.id   AF-A0A2J8PAP9-F1
#
_cell.length_a   1.000
_cell.length_b   1.000
_cell.length_c   1.000
_cell.angle_alpha   90.00
_cell.angle_beta   90.00
_cell.angle_gamma   90.00
#
_symmetry.space_group_name_H-M   'P 1'
#
loop_
_entity.id
_entity.type
_entity.pdbx_description
1 polymer ?
#
loop_
_entity_poly.entity_id
_entity_poly.type
_entity_poly.pdbx_seq_one_letter_code
_entity_poly.pdbx_strand_id
1 'polypeptide(L)'
;MMDASKELQVLHVDFLKQDNAVSHHTWEFQTSTPVFRRGQVFHLRLVLNQPLQSYHQLKLEFSTGHSGCHQFPQCHPGQVPTKCENWKPHP
;
A
#
# COMPACT_ATOMS: atom_id res chain seq x y z
N MET A 1 -3.65 35.27 -0.57
CA MET A 1 -3.46 34.21 0.44
C MET A 1 -4.61 33.24 0.28
N MET A 2 -4.37 31.98 -0.11
CA MET A 2 -5.42 30.96 -0.11
C MET A 2 -5.79 30.63 1.34
N ASP A 3 -7.07 30.63 1.65
CA ASP A 3 -7.60 30.17 2.93
C ASP A 3 -7.36 28.66 3.06
N ALA A 4 -6.46 28.27 3.98
CA ALA A 4 -6.11 26.87 4.23
C ALA A 4 -7.33 26.02 4.64
N SER A 5 -8.40 26.66 5.12
CA SER A 5 -9.67 26.02 5.45
C SER A 5 -10.39 25.43 4.24
N LYS A 6 -9.95 25.75 3.01
CA LYS A 6 -10.50 25.23 1.75
C LYS A 6 -9.67 24.13 1.10
N GLU A 7 -8.54 23.76 1.70
CA GLU A 7 -7.71 22.68 1.16
C GLU A 7 -8.39 21.32 1.36
N LEU A 8 -8.29 20.45 0.35
CA LEU A 8 -8.85 19.11 0.43
C LEU A 8 -8.01 18.27 1.40
N GLN A 9 -8.66 17.69 2.39
CA GLN A 9 -8.02 16.88 3.42
C GLN A 9 -8.64 15.49 3.46
N VAL A 10 -7.78 14.49 3.66
CA VAL A 10 -8.20 13.11 3.95
C VAL A 10 -8.45 13.00 5.44
N LEU A 11 -9.71 12.79 5.82
CA LEU A 11 -10.13 12.60 7.22
C LEU A 11 -9.97 11.16 7.67
N HIS A 12 -10.24 10.20 6.76
CA HIS A 12 -10.17 8.78 7.07
C HIS A 12 -9.92 7.94 5.81
N VAL A 13 -9.20 6.83 5.97
CA VAL A 13 -8.98 5.81 4.93
C VAL A 13 -9.52 4.49 5.44
N ASP A 14 -10.52 3.96 4.76
CA ASP A 14 -11.11 2.65 5.06
C ASP A 14 -10.75 1.66 3.94
N PHE A 15 -10.05 0.59 4.29
CA PHE A 15 -9.64 -0.46 3.37
C PHE A 15 -10.73 -1.53 3.15
N LEU A 16 -11.97 -1.30 3.60
CA LEU A 16 -13.11 -2.20 3.37
C LEU A 16 -12.75 -3.67 3.63
N LYS A 17 -12.10 -3.89 4.78
CA LYS A 17 -11.32 -5.10 5.07
C LYS A 17 -12.12 -6.38 4.88
N GLN A 18 -13.38 -6.41 5.30
CA GLN A 18 -14.22 -7.60 5.21
C GLN A 18 -14.52 -7.97 3.74
N ASP A 19 -14.95 -7.00 2.94
CA ASP A 19 -15.27 -7.22 1.52
C ASP A 19 -14.03 -7.64 0.74
N ASN A 20 -12.91 -6.96 0.97
CA ASN A 20 -11.64 -7.32 0.34
C ASN A 20 -11.13 -8.68 0.84
N ALA A 21 -11.29 -9.02 2.11
CA ALA A 21 -10.89 -10.33 2.62
C ALA A 21 -11.62 -11.48 1.91
N VAL A 22 -12.92 -11.32 1.65
CA VAL A 22 -13.71 -12.28 0.87
C VAL A 22 -13.21 -12.33 -0.58
N SER A 23 -13.13 -11.18 -1.26
CA SER A 23 -12.76 -11.11 -2.67
C SER A 23 -11.34 -11.62 -2.97
N HIS A 24 -10.41 -11.41 -2.03
CA HIS A 24 -9.04 -11.88 -2.14
C HIS A 24 -8.83 -13.29 -1.56
N HIS A 25 -9.85 -13.96 -1.02
CA HIS A 25 -9.69 -15.23 -0.30
C HIS A 25 -8.59 -15.16 0.77
N THR A 26 -8.76 -14.20 1.69
CA THR A 26 -7.83 -13.90 2.79
C THR A 26 -8.58 -13.73 4.12
N TRP A 27 -9.83 -14.20 4.20
CA TRP A 27 -10.66 -14.08 5.41
C TRP A 27 -10.14 -14.97 6.56
N GLU A 28 -9.37 -16.01 6.25
CA GLU A 28 -8.77 -16.89 7.26
C GLU A 28 -7.64 -16.22 8.06
N PHE A 29 -7.06 -15.12 7.56
CA PHE A 29 -5.98 -14.41 8.25
C PHE A 29 -6.54 -13.57 9.40
N GLN A 30 -6.32 -14.04 10.63
CA GLN A 30 -6.71 -13.36 11.88
C GLN A 30 -5.76 -12.19 12.21
N THR A 31 -5.69 -11.20 11.33
CA THR A 31 -4.88 -9.99 11.53
C THR A 31 -5.78 -8.78 11.72
N SER A 32 -5.31 -7.72 12.38
CA SER A 32 -6.07 -6.46 12.51
C SER A 32 -6.06 -5.66 11.20
N THR A 33 -4.97 -5.75 10.43
CA THR A 33 -4.75 -5.11 9.13
C THR A 33 -5.39 -5.88 7.97
N PRO A 34 -5.69 -5.24 6.83
CA PRO A 34 -6.13 -5.97 5.64
C PRO A 34 -4.98 -6.77 5.00
N VAL A 35 -5.32 -7.92 4.41
CA VAL A 35 -4.40 -8.74 3.63
C VAL A 35 -4.90 -8.77 2.19
N PHE A 36 -4.02 -8.49 1.24
CA PHE A 36 -4.35 -8.45 -0.19
C PHE A 36 -3.47 -9.42 -0.97
N ARG A 37 -4.00 -9.88 -2.11
CA ARG A 37 -3.24 -10.65 -3.09
C ARG A 37 -2.87 -9.75 -4.27
N ARG A 38 -1.61 -9.79 -4.70
CA ARG A 38 -1.12 -9.05 -5.87
C ARG A 38 -1.88 -9.44 -7.14
N GLY A 39 -2.03 -8.50 -8.07
CA GLY A 39 -2.71 -8.75 -9.35
C GLY A 39 -4.24 -8.86 -9.25
N GLN A 40 -4.82 -8.61 -8.08
CA GLN A 40 -6.27 -8.51 -7.89
C GLN A 40 -6.64 -7.08 -7.48
N VAL A 41 -7.79 -6.61 -7.98
CA VAL A 41 -8.37 -5.31 -7.60
C VAL A 41 -8.80 -5.38 -6.14
N PHE A 42 -8.49 -4.34 -5.38
CA PHE A 42 -9.03 -4.10 -4.04
C PHE A 42 -9.76 -2.77 -3.99
N HIS A 43 -10.67 -2.62 -3.04
CA HIS A 43 -11.45 -1.40 -2.85
C HIS A 43 -10.97 -0.62 -1.62
N LEU A 44 -11.03 0.71 -1.70
CA LEU A 44 -10.78 1.58 -0.57
C LEU A 44 -11.77 2.74 -0.59
N ARG A 45 -12.10 3.26 0.58
CA ARG A 45 -12.99 4.40 0.77
C ARG A 45 -12.26 5.52 1.49
N LEU A 46 -12.21 6.68 0.85
CA LEU A 46 -11.67 7.90 1.43
C LEU A 46 -12.82 8.75 1.99
N VAL A 47 -12.68 9.21 3.23
CA VAL A 47 -13.55 10.24 3.80
C VAL A 47 -12.78 11.56 3.71
N LEU A 48 -13.39 12.54 3.04
CA LEU A 48 -12.78 13.84 2.77
C LEU A 48 -13.53 14.92 3.53
N ASN A 49 -12.87 16.03 3.85
CA ASN A 49 -13.51 17.20 4.48
C ASN A 49 -14.50 17.92 3.57
N GLN A 50 -14.42 17.71 2.26
CA GLN A 50 -15.31 18.26 1.26
C GLN A 50 -15.42 17.33 0.04
N PRO A 51 -16.49 17.44 -0.78
CA PRO A 51 -16.64 16.61 -1.98
C PRO A 51 -15.48 16.80 -2.95
N LEU A 52 -14.96 15.68 -3.47
CA LEU A 52 -13.92 15.71 -4.50
C LEU A 52 -14.43 16.41 -5.76
N GLN A 53 -13.63 17.34 -6.27
CA GLN A 53 -13.90 18.08 -7.51
C GLN A 53 -12.88 17.72 -8.59
N SER A 54 -13.21 17.93 -9.86
CA SER A 54 -12.37 17.56 -11.01
C SER A 54 -11.00 18.25 -11.05
N TYR A 55 -10.84 19.39 -10.38
CA TYR A 55 -9.57 20.12 -10.29
C TYR A 55 -8.65 19.62 -9.16
N HIS A 56 -9.15 18.76 -8.27
CA HIS A 56 -8.31 18.14 -7.25
C HIS A 56 -7.52 16.98 -7.84
N GLN A 57 -6.31 16.76 -7.33
CA GLN A 57 -5.51 15.59 -7.64
C GLN A 57 -5.35 14.74 -6.38
N LEU A 58 -5.68 13.46 -6.49
CA LEU A 58 -5.42 12.46 -5.46
C LEU A 58 -4.39 11.47 -5.98
N LYS A 59 -3.33 11.25 -5.20
CA LYS A 59 -2.30 10.26 -5.49
C LYS A 59 -2.24 9.26 -4.34
N LEU A 60 -2.33 7.97 -4.66
CA LEU A 60 -2.11 6.91 -3.69
C LEU A 60 -0.67 6.42 -3.84
N GLU A 61 0.05 6.38 -2.72
CA GLU A 61 1.42 5.90 -2.67
C GLU A 61 1.48 4.67 -1.77
N PHE A 62 1.97 3.56 -2.33
CA PHE A 62 2.21 2.32 -1.61
C PHE A 62 3.72 2.10 -1.61
N SER A 63 4.28 1.88 -0.42
CA SER A 63 5.70 1.58 -0.26
C SER A 63 5.86 0.29 0.54
N THR A 64 6.93 -0.45 0.25
CA THR A 64 7.32 -1.66 0.98
C THR A 64 8.83 -1.64 1.21
N GLY A 65 9.29 -2.17 2.35
CA GLY A 65 10.70 -2.10 2.75
C GLY A 65 11.11 -0.76 3.38
N HIS A 66 12.37 -0.66 3.85
CA HIS A 66 12.94 0.63 4.23
C HIS A 66 13.07 1.51 2.99
N SER A 67 12.64 2.77 3.12
CA SER A 67 12.77 3.83 2.11
C SER A 67 14.22 3.94 1.60
N GLY A 68 14.53 3.30 0.47
CA GLY A 68 15.90 3.22 -0.06
C GLY A 68 16.15 2.02 -0.98
N CYS A 69 15.37 0.94 -0.86
CA CYS A 69 15.54 -0.24 -1.71
C CYS A 69 14.68 -0.17 -2.99
N HIS A 70 14.98 0.78 -3.89
CA HIS A 70 14.55 0.67 -5.29
C HIS A 70 15.33 -0.41 -6.06
N GLN A 71 16.30 -1.07 -5.42
CA GLN A 71 17.04 -2.17 -5.99
C GLN A 71 16.33 -3.48 -5.68
N PHE A 72 15.40 -3.87 -6.53
CA PHE A 72 15.10 -5.30 -6.66
C PHE A 72 16.40 -5.98 -7.10
N PRO A 73 16.98 -6.92 -6.33
CA PRO A 73 18.06 -7.74 -6.86
C PRO A 73 17.48 -8.45 -8.09
N GLN A 74 18.11 -8.22 -9.24
CA GLN A 74 17.70 -8.86 -10.47
C GLN A 74 17.92 -10.37 -10.31
N CYS A 75 16.86 -11.12 -10.02
CA CYS A 75 16.92 -12.57 -9.99
C CYS A 75 17.16 -13.04 -11.43
N HIS A 76 18.38 -13.46 -11.74
CA HIS A 76 18.69 -14.10 -13.01
C HIS A 76 17.94 -15.45 -13.08
N PRO A 77 17.31 -15.79 -14.23
CA PRO A 77 16.66 -17.09 -14.39
C PRO A 77 17.73 -18.19 -14.31
N GLY A 78 17.68 -18.99 -13.25
CA GLY A 78 18.56 -20.14 -13.06
C GLY A 78 19.20 -20.31 -11.67
N GLN A 79 19.06 -19.34 -10.76
CA GLN A 79 19.55 -19.50 -9.39
C GLN A 79 18.41 -19.55 -8.38
N VAL A 80 18.23 -20.72 -7.76
CA VAL A 80 17.42 -20.89 -6.55
C VAL A 80 18.26 -20.40 -5.36
N PRO A 81 17.82 -19.37 -4.60
CA PRO A 81 18.54 -18.94 -3.41
C PRO A 81 18.46 -20.06 -2.36
N THR A 82 19.54 -20.81 -2.23
CA THR A 82 19.70 -21.75 -1.12
C THR A 82 20.39 -20.98 0.00
N LYS A 83 19.62 -20.73 1.06
CA LYS A 83 20.05 -20.20 2.38
C LYS A 83 20.15 -18.68 2.52
N CYS A 84 19.48 -18.18 3.56
CA CYS A 84 19.67 -16.85 4.12
C CYS A 84 21.04 -16.82 4.83
N GLU A 85 22.13 -16.45 4.15
CA GLU A 85 23.41 -16.26 4.84
C GLU A 85 24.01 -14.87 4.62
N ASN A 86 24.24 -14.21 5.77
CA ASN A 86 25.16 -13.13 6.05
C ASN A 86 25.01 -11.80 5.28
N TRP A 87 24.11 -10.96 5.79
CA TRP A 87 24.34 -9.51 5.72
C TRP A 87 25.28 -9.10 6.86
N LYS A 88 26.51 -8.70 6.52
CA LYS A 88 27.28 -7.77 7.35
C LYS A 88 27.17 -6.38 6.72
N PRO A 89 26.72 -5.35 7.45
CA PRO A 89 26.84 -3.99 6.96
C PRO A 89 28.32 -3.59 6.97
N HIS A 90 28.82 -3.11 5.85
CA HIS A 90 30.09 -2.37 5.82
C HIS A 90 29.86 -0.94 6.35
N PRO A 91 30.85 -0.37 7.06
CA PRO A 91 30.74 0.92 7.75
C PRO A 91 30.55 2.10 6.80
#